data_AF-A0A5S3UHS4-F1
#
_entry.id   AF-A0A5S3UHS4-F1
#
_cell.length_a   1.000
_cell.length_b   1.000
_cell.length_c   1.000
_cell.angle_alpha   90.00
_cell.angle_beta   90.00
_cell.angle_gamma   90.00
#
_symmetry.space_group_name_H-M   'P 1'
#
loop_
_entity.id
_entity.type
_entity.pdbx_description
1 polymer ?
#
loop_
_entity_poly.entity_id
_entity_poly.type
_entity_poly.pdbx_seq_one_letter_code
_entity_poly.pdbx_strand_id
1 'polypeptide(L)'
;MNTQVSKISQTDKRQANDVLVKLISDEVLPSLKAYYPNSDFNWRGNLMLFANEYAKQLYGMGIIAKHVRAALEMARLLSTSERYAPNPIEFKILCLQSRGMPTLEQCMAEINDQRVKNYGKDKEWSEPLVYWLNQSIAAARANLTDSAWQKMAKEKYTKLAELYGKGELNPIPLQLEYSAPPAYLKYVG
;
A
#
# COMPACT_ATOMS: atom_id res chain seq x y z
N MET A 1 18.80 38.48 12.85
CA MET A 1 18.77 37.10 12.32
C MET A 1 17.31 36.78 11.97
N ASN A 2 16.99 36.78 10.67
CA ASN A 2 15.62 36.62 10.15
C ASN A 2 15.31 35.12 9.97
N THR A 3 14.43 34.58 10.81
CA THR A 3 13.81 33.27 10.62
C THR A 3 12.55 33.45 9.76
N GLN A 4 12.73 33.42 8.44
CA GLN A 4 11.62 33.18 7.52
C GLN A 4 11.21 31.70 7.62
N VAL A 5 10.27 31.42 8.51
CA VAL A 5 9.52 30.17 8.48
C VAL A 5 8.61 30.24 7.26
N SER A 6 9.04 29.63 6.16
CA SER A 6 8.29 29.53 4.91
C SER A 6 6.90 28.97 5.21
N LYS A 7 5.88 29.82 5.08
CA LYS A 7 4.48 29.40 4.91
C LYS A 7 4.44 28.59 3.61
N ILE A 8 4.66 27.27 3.68
CA ILE A 8 4.29 26.37 2.59
C ILE A 8 2.78 26.55 2.43
N SER A 9 2.43 27.27 1.37
CA SER A 9 1.21 28.06 1.34
C SER A 9 0.04 27.15 0.96
N GLN A 10 -1.15 27.38 1.52
CA GLN A 10 -2.37 26.64 1.16
C GLN A 10 -2.64 26.63 -0.37
N THR A 11 -2.10 27.61 -1.09
CA THR A 11 -2.04 27.68 -2.56
C THR A 11 -1.30 26.52 -3.21
N ASP A 12 -0.15 26.09 -2.69
CA ASP A 12 0.63 24.97 -3.23
C ASP A 12 -0.13 23.65 -3.13
N LYS A 13 -0.85 23.45 -2.01
CA LYS A 13 -1.71 22.29 -1.78
C LYS A 13 -2.92 22.25 -2.73
N ARG A 14 -3.52 23.41 -3.02
CA ARG A 14 -4.63 23.50 -4.00
C ARG A 14 -4.12 23.20 -5.41
N GLN A 15 -3.00 23.79 -5.82
CA GLN A 15 -2.41 23.57 -7.14
C GLN A 15 -2.02 22.11 -7.38
N ALA A 16 -1.38 21.44 -6.40
CA ALA A 16 -1.01 20.04 -6.53
C ALA A 16 -2.21 19.09 -6.65
N ASN A 17 -3.29 19.39 -5.92
CA ASN A 17 -4.54 18.65 -6.03
C ASN A 17 -5.21 18.88 -7.40
N ASP A 18 -5.26 20.12 -7.88
CA ASP A 18 -5.82 20.45 -9.20
C ASP A 18 -5.07 19.75 -10.35
N VAL A 19 -3.74 19.61 -10.23
CA VAL A 19 -2.91 18.84 -11.17
C VAL A 19 -3.30 17.36 -11.17
N LEU A 20 -3.49 16.75 -9.99
CA LEU A 20 -3.92 15.35 -9.90
C LEU A 20 -5.33 15.15 -10.46
N VAL A 21 -6.25 16.08 -10.22
CA VAL A 21 -7.61 16.03 -10.76
C VAL A 21 -7.59 16.02 -12.28
N LYS A 22 -6.86 16.97 -12.89
CA LYS A 22 -6.68 17.03 -14.35
C LYS A 22 -6.02 15.78 -14.90
N LEU A 23 -4.99 15.27 -14.21
CA LEU A 23 -4.30 14.06 -14.63
C LEU A 23 -5.21 12.84 -14.58
N ILE A 24 -6.07 12.73 -13.56
CA ILE A 24 -7.05 11.66 -13.45
C ILE A 24 -8.10 11.77 -14.57
N SER A 25 -8.66 12.95 -14.79
CA SER A 25 -9.71 13.15 -15.80
C SER A 25 -9.21 13.02 -17.23
N ASP A 26 -8.05 13.60 -17.53
CA ASP A 26 -7.59 13.84 -18.90
C ASP A 26 -6.56 12.80 -19.36
N GLU A 27 -5.79 12.20 -18.45
CA GLU A 27 -4.77 11.18 -18.78
C GLU A 27 -5.21 9.77 -18.35
N VAL A 28 -5.61 9.57 -17.08
CA VAL A 28 -5.86 8.22 -16.52
C VAL A 28 -7.09 7.56 -17.14
N LEU A 29 -8.23 8.23 -17.15
CA LEU A 29 -9.48 7.62 -17.64
C LEU A 29 -9.42 7.28 -19.14
N PRO A 30 -8.95 8.18 -20.03
CA PRO A 30 -8.81 7.84 -21.43
C PRO A 30 -7.81 6.70 -21.67
N SER A 31 -6.70 6.69 -20.95
CA SER A 31 -5.68 5.64 -21.09
C SER A 31 -6.20 4.28 -20.62
N LEU A 32 -6.88 4.21 -19.47
CA LEU A 32 -7.49 2.97 -18.99
C LEU A 32 -8.56 2.44 -19.95
N LYS A 33 -9.35 3.32 -20.58
CA LYS A 33 -10.29 2.93 -21.62
C LYS A 33 -9.59 2.36 -22.86
N ALA A 34 -8.45 2.94 -23.24
CA ALA A 34 -7.66 2.42 -24.36
C ALA A 34 -7.03 1.06 -24.04
N TYR A 35 -6.56 0.84 -22.81
CA TYR A 35 -5.93 -0.43 -22.39
C TYR A 35 -6.97 -1.54 -22.19
N TYR A 36 -8.17 -1.18 -21.72
CA TYR A 36 -9.25 -2.12 -21.42
C TYR A 36 -10.54 -1.75 -22.18
N PRO A 37 -10.60 -1.99 -23.50
CA PRO A 37 -11.73 -1.56 -24.34
C PRO A 37 -13.06 -2.22 -23.98
N ASN A 38 -13.00 -3.41 -23.36
CA ASN A 38 -14.18 -4.16 -22.92
C ASN A 38 -14.63 -3.80 -21.49
N SER A 39 -13.90 -2.92 -20.79
CA SER A 39 -14.28 -2.52 -19.43
C SER A 39 -15.35 -1.43 -19.50
N ASP A 40 -16.45 -1.67 -18.80
CA ASP A 40 -17.55 -0.73 -18.73
C ASP A 40 -17.24 0.33 -17.66
N PHE A 41 -16.59 1.42 -18.07
CA PHE A 41 -16.33 2.57 -17.22
C PHE A 41 -17.61 3.40 -17.04
N ASN A 42 -18.64 2.79 -16.47
CA ASN A 42 -19.90 3.45 -16.14
C ASN A 42 -19.76 4.24 -14.83
N TRP A 43 -19.13 5.41 -14.91
CA TRP A 43 -19.07 6.37 -13.80
C TRP A 43 -20.44 7.03 -13.67
N ARG A 44 -21.36 6.40 -12.94
CA ARG A 44 -22.69 6.99 -12.65
C ARG A 44 -22.50 8.23 -11.76
N GLY A 45 -22.64 9.43 -12.31
CA GLY A 45 -22.65 10.69 -11.56
C GLY A 45 -21.71 11.75 -12.13
N ASN A 46 -21.37 12.76 -11.31
CA ASN A 46 -20.49 13.85 -11.71
C ASN A 46 -19.03 13.42 -11.62
N LEU A 47 -18.44 13.08 -12.77
CA LEU A 47 -17.05 12.63 -12.92
C LEU A 47 -16.05 13.55 -12.22
N MET A 48 -16.25 14.87 -12.29
CA MET A 48 -15.34 15.85 -11.69
C MET A 48 -15.39 15.85 -10.16
N LEU A 49 -16.53 15.54 -9.56
CA LEU A 49 -16.65 15.38 -8.10
C LEU A 49 -15.88 14.14 -7.63
N PHE A 50 -16.06 13.01 -8.30
CA PHE A 50 -15.34 11.78 -7.97
C PHE A 50 -13.82 11.89 -8.21
N ALA A 51 -13.40 12.50 -9.32
CA ALA A 51 -11.99 12.77 -9.59
C ALA A 51 -11.37 13.68 -8.52
N ASN A 52 -12.10 14.69 -8.04
CA ASN A 52 -11.68 15.54 -6.93
C ASN A 52 -11.50 14.79 -5.62
N GLU A 53 -12.47 13.98 -5.23
CA GLU A 53 -12.38 13.20 -3.98
C GLU A 53 -11.24 12.17 -4.05
N TYR A 54 -11.10 11.49 -5.18
CA TYR A 54 -10.04 10.53 -5.40
C TYR A 54 -8.66 11.19 -5.42
N ALA A 55 -8.50 12.32 -6.12
CA ALA A 55 -7.27 13.11 -6.11
C ALA A 55 -6.89 13.56 -4.70
N LYS A 56 -7.86 14.03 -3.90
CA LYS A 56 -7.63 14.41 -2.49
C LYS A 56 -7.16 13.23 -1.65
N GLN A 57 -7.74 12.04 -1.85
CA GLN A 57 -7.29 10.83 -1.15
C GLN A 57 -5.86 10.45 -1.53
N LEU A 58 -5.54 10.45 -2.82
CA LEU A 58 -4.19 10.16 -3.31
C LEU A 58 -3.18 11.17 -2.77
N TYR A 59 -3.51 12.46 -2.84
CA TYR A 59 -2.68 13.53 -2.32
C TYR A 59 -2.45 13.41 -0.81
N GLY A 60 -3.50 13.07 -0.05
CA GLY A 60 -3.41 12.80 1.39
C GLY A 60 -2.49 11.62 1.73
N MET A 61 -2.30 10.69 0.79
CA MET A 61 -1.35 9.58 0.90
C MET A 61 0.03 9.93 0.31
N GLY A 62 0.34 11.20 0.06
CA GLY A 62 1.63 11.64 -0.49
C GLY A 62 1.90 11.16 -1.93
N ILE A 63 0.86 10.81 -2.68
CA ILE A 63 0.97 10.42 -4.08
C ILE A 63 1.03 11.69 -4.94
N ILE A 64 2.03 11.77 -5.82
CA ILE A 64 2.25 12.87 -6.75
C ILE A 64 2.07 12.39 -8.19
N ALA A 65 2.00 13.31 -9.15
CA ALA A 65 1.78 13.01 -10.57
C ALA A 65 2.74 11.93 -11.14
N LYS A 66 4.01 11.93 -10.71
CA LYS A 66 4.99 10.89 -11.10
C LYS A 66 4.52 9.48 -10.74
N HIS A 67 3.98 9.29 -9.54
CA HIS A 67 3.50 8.00 -9.06
C HIS A 67 2.28 7.53 -9.84
N VAL A 68 1.37 8.46 -10.19
CA VAL A 68 0.18 8.15 -10.97
C VAL A 68 0.52 7.74 -12.39
N ARG A 69 1.46 8.42 -13.05
CA ARG A 69 1.94 8.04 -14.38
C ARG A 69 2.65 6.69 -14.38
N ALA A 70 3.48 6.43 -13.36
CA ALA A 70 4.10 5.11 -13.18
C ALA A 70 3.05 4.00 -12.95
N ALA A 71 2.00 4.28 -12.18
CA ALA A 71 0.89 3.33 -12.00
C ALA A 71 0.11 3.08 -13.30
N LEU A 72 -0.05 4.10 -14.14
CA LEU A 72 -0.63 3.97 -15.48
C LEU A 72 0.19 3.04 -16.38
N GLU A 73 1.51 3.19 -16.40
CA GLU A 73 2.40 2.29 -17.14
C GLU A 73 2.32 0.85 -16.62
N MET A 74 2.23 0.66 -15.30
CA MET A 74 2.01 -0.66 -14.72
C MET A 74 0.65 -1.24 -15.14
N ALA A 75 -0.41 -0.43 -15.14
CA ALA A 75 -1.73 -0.87 -15.62
C ALA A 75 -1.70 -1.25 -17.11
N ARG A 76 -0.94 -0.52 -17.95
CA ARG A 76 -0.71 -0.87 -19.35
C ARG A 76 -0.01 -2.23 -19.52
N LEU A 77 0.95 -2.55 -18.66
CA LEU A 77 1.61 -3.85 -18.68
C LEU A 77 0.63 -4.96 -18.25
N LEU A 78 -0.13 -4.72 -17.18
CA LEU A 78 -1.12 -5.68 -16.66
C LEU A 78 -2.27 -5.93 -17.65
N SER A 79 -2.65 -4.97 -18.48
CA SER A 79 -3.71 -5.13 -19.47
C SER A 79 -3.39 -6.19 -20.55
N THR A 80 -2.13 -6.62 -20.66
CA THR A 80 -1.75 -7.73 -21.56
C THR A 80 -2.19 -9.09 -21.05
N SER A 81 -2.31 -9.25 -19.73
CA SER A 81 -2.69 -10.50 -19.06
C SER A 81 -4.08 -10.45 -18.41
N GLU A 82 -4.50 -9.26 -17.95
CA GLU A 82 -5.75 -9.06 -17.22
C GLU A 82 -6.86 -8.57 -18.14
N ARG A 83 -8.05 -9.17 -17.98
CA ARG A 83 -9.22 -8.83 -18.82
C ARG A 83 -9.95 -7.57 -18.36
N TYR A 84 -9.83 -7.21 -17.08
CA TYR A 84 -10.60 -6.14 -16.46
C TYR A 84 -9.69 -5.01 -16.01
N ALA A 85 -10.17 -3.77 -16.15
CA ALA A 85 -9.47 -2.60 -15.66
C ALA A 85 -9.35 -2.62 -14.13
N PRO A 86 -8.25 -2.07 -13.56
CA PRO A 86 -8.10 -1.96 -12.12
C PRO A 86 -9.21 -1.07 -11.55
N ASN A 87 -9.83 -1.51 -10.46
CA ASN A 87 -10.77 -0.66 -9.73
C ASN A 87 -10.03 0.50 -9.02
N PRO A 88 -10.73 1.54 -8.50
CA PRO A 88 -10.06 2.67 -7.86
C PRO A 88 -9.17 2.30 -6.65
N ILE A 89 -9.49 1.21 -5.94
CA ILE A 89 -8.69 0.71 -4.82
C ILE A 89 -7.41 0.04 -5.34
N GLU A 90 -7.51 -0.77 -6.39
CA GLU A 90 -6.39 -1.44 -7.04
C GLU A 90 -5.46 -0.42 -7.71
N PHE A 91 -6.01 0.58 -8.39
CA PHE A 91 -5.21 1.67 -8.98
C PHE A 91 -4.50 2.51 -7.91
N LYS A 92 -5.15 2.74 -6.76
CA LYS A 92 -4.53 3.39 -5.59
C LYS A 92 -3.35 2.57 -5.07
N ILE A 93 -3.49 1.24 -5.01
CA ILE A 93 -2.40 0.33 -4.63
C ILE A 93 -1.24 0.40 -5.63
N LEU A 94 -1.53 0.44 -6.94
CA LEU A 94 -0.47 0.62 -7.96
C LEU A 94 0.28 1.95 -7.76
N CYS A 95 -0.44 3.02 -7.40
CA CYS A 95 0.19 4.31 -7.07
C CYS A 95 1.05 4.26 -5.80
N LEU A 96 0.65 3.47 -4.80
CA LEU A 96 1.46 3.27 -3.59
C LEU A 96 2.68 2.39 -3.87
N GLN A 97 2.56 1.41 -4.76
CA GLN A 97 3.68 0.57 -5.20
C GLN A 97 4.73 1.39 -5.95
N SER A 98 4.31 2.31 -6.83
CA SER A 98 5.24 3.22 -7.50
C SER A 98 5.91 4.23 -6.55
N ARG A 99 5.35 4.43 -5.34
CA ARG A 99 5.98 5.18 -4.24
C ARG A 99 6.98 4.34 -3.43
N GLY A 100 7.04 3.02 -3.64
CA GLY A 100 7.93 2.10 -2.93
C GLY A 100 7.23 1.13 -1.97
N MET A 101 5.89 1.04 -1.98
CA MET A 101 5.20 -0.03 -1.25
C MET A 101 5.49 -1.40 -1.89
N PRO A 102 5.91 -2.42 -1.13
CA PRO A 102 6.17 -3.74 -1.70
C PRO A 102 4.87 -4.37 -2.23
N THR A 103 4.97 -5.16 -3.30
CA THR A 103 3.81 -5.84 -3.89
C THR A 103 3.32 -6.99 -3.00
N LEU A 104 2.05 -7.40 -3.18
CA LEU A 104 1.53 -8.57 -2.46
C LEU A 104 2.39 -9.81 -2.72
N GLU A 105 2.82 -10.02 -3.96
CA GLU A 105 3.69 -11.14 -4.33
C GLU A 105 5.03 -11.09 -3.59
N GLN A 106 5.67 -9.92 -3.54
CA GLN A 106 6.91 -9.73 -2.79
C GLN A 106 6.72 -10.00 -1.31
N CYS A 107 5.66 -9.45 -0.70
CA CYS A 107 5.35 -9.69 0.71
C CYS A 107 5.15 -11.18 0.98
N MET A 108 4.38 -11.87 0.13
CA MET A 108 4.08 -13.30 0.31
C MET A 108 5.31 -14.18 0.07
N ALA A 109 6.16 -13.82 -0.89
CA ALA A 109 7.43 -14.48 -1.13
C ALA A 109 8.35 -14.37 0.10
N GLU A 110 8.51 -13.17 0.67
CA GLU A 110 9.30 -12.97 1.88
C GLU A 110 8.72 -13.72 3.08
N ILE A 111 7.40 -13.70 3.27
CA ILE A 111 6.73 -14.46 4.34
C ILE A 111 7.03 -15.96 4.24
N ASN A 112 6.99 -16.50 3.03
CA ASN A 112 7.29 -17.91 2.80
C ASN A 112 8.78 -18.20 3.01
N ASP A 113 9.68 -17.33 2.53
CA ASP A 113 11.12 -17.49 2.69
C ASP A 113 11.54 -17.45 4.17
N GLN A 114 11.04 -16.47 4.93
CA GLN A 114 11.27 -16.35 6.37
C GLN A 114 10.73 -17.54 7.16
N ARG A 115 9.65 -18.18 6.69
CA ARG A 115 9.11 -19.39 7.34
C ARG A 115 9.99 -20.60 7.12
N VAL A 116 10.56 -20.76 5.93
CA VAL A 116 11.40 -21.91 5.58
C VAL A 116 12.79 -21.78 6.19
N LYS A 117 13.43 -20.61 6.04
CA LYS A 117 14.82 -20.39 6.48
C LYS A 117 14.95 -20.18 7.99
N ASN A 118 14.02 -19.45 8.58
CA ASN A 118 14.06 -19.03 9.99
C ASN A 118 12.99 -19.74 10.84
N TYR A 119 12.70 -21.01 10.51
CA TYR A 119 11.81 -21.81 11.35
C TYR A 119 12.38 -21.97 12.77
N GLY A 120 11.61 -21.56 13.78
CA GLY A 120 12.03 -21.60 15.18
C GLY A 120 13.11 -20.59 15.58
N LYS A 121 13.47 -19.65 14.69
CA LYS A 121 14.42 -18.56 14.94
C LYS A 121 13.73 -17.20 14.85
N ASP A 122 14.42 -16.17 15.31
CA ASP A 122 13.99 -14.80 15.10
C ASP A 122 13.92 -14.47 13.60
N LYS A 123 12.84 -13.81 13.20
CA LYS A 123 12.58 -13.42 11.81
C LYS A 123 12.83 -11.94 11.66
N GLU A 124 13.69 -11.62 10.70
CA GLU A 124 13.94 -10.24 10.28
C GLU A 124 13.02 -9.92 9.11
N TRP A 125 12.39 -8.75 9.14
CA TRP A 125 11.44 -8.32 8.11
C TRP A 125 11.97 -7.08 7.42
N SER A 126 11.87 -7.06 6.10
CA SER A 126 12.36 -5.94 5.28
C SER A 126 11.59 -4.66 5.54
N GLU A 127 10.27 -4.78 5.70
CA GLU A 127 9.32 -3.67 5.76
C GLU A 127 8.23 -3.93 6.81
N PRO A 128 7.75 -2.91 7.54
CA PRO A 128 6.65 -3.06 8.48
C PRO A 128 5.39 -3.63 7.83
N LEU A 129 5.14 -3.34 6.54
CA LEU A 129 3.99 -3.88 5.82
C LEU A 129 4.03 -5.41 5.75
N VAL A 130 5.20 -5.98 5.49
CA VAL A 130 5.38 -7.44 5.40
C VAL A 130 5.17 -8.09 6.77
N TYR A 131 5.75 -7.48 7.81
CA TYR A 131 5.58 -7.93 9.18
C TYR A 131 4.11 -7.98 9.60
N TRP A 132 3.39 -6.86 9.46
CA TRP A 132 1.98 -6.78 9.86
C TRP A 132 1.08 -7.64 8.99
N LEU A 133 1.42 -7.83 7.71
CA LEU A 133 0.72 -8.77 6.85
C LEU A 133 0.86 -10.18 7.39
N ASN A 134 2.10 -10.65 7.65
CA ASN A 134 2.34 -11.98 8.23
C ASN A 134 1.56 -12.17 9.53
N GLN A 135 1.62 -11.20 10.44
CA GLN A 135 0.94 -11.29 11.74
C GLN A 135 -0.57 -11.44 11.59
N SER A 136 -1.16 -10.80 10.56
CA SER A 136 -2.59 -10.87 10.30
C SER A 136 -3.07 -12.17 9.63
N ILE A 137 -2.18 -12.91 8.97
CA ILE A 137 -2.54 -14.09 8.16
C ILE A 137 -1.91 -15.40 8.63
N ALA A 138 -0.95 -15.36 9.57
CA ALA A 138 -0.17 -16.54 9.96
C ALA A 138 -1.03 -17.65 10.58
N ALA A 139 -1.86 -17.32 11.57
CA ALA A 139 -2.70 -18.29 12.27
C ALA A 139 -3.74 -18.95 11.35
N ALA A 140 -4.29 -18.18 10.40
CA ALA A 140 -5.32 -18.65 9.49
C ALA A 140 -4.82 -19.70 8.48
N ARG A 141 -3.50 -19.77 8.24
CA ARG A 141 -2.90 -20.71 7.29
C ARG A 141 -3.15 -22.18 7.64
N ALA A 142 -3.19 -22.51 8.93
CA ALA A 142 -3.40 -23.89 9.38
C ALA A 142 -4.81 -24.40 9.11
N ASN A 143 -5.78 -23.49 8.99
CA ASN A 143 -7.21 -23.81 8.99
C ASN A 143 -7.91 -23.53 7.66
N LEU A 144 -7.24 -22.88 6.71
CA LEU A 144 -7.80 -22.48 5.43
C LEU A 144 -7.11 -23.17 4.27
N THR A 145 -7.88 -23.42 3.20
CA THR A 145 -7.32 -23.82 1.91
C THR A 145 -6.44 -22.70 1.32
N ASP A 146 -5.54 -23.06 0.41
CA ASP A 146 -4.62 -22.10 -0.21
C ASP A 146 -5.34 -20.94 -0.88
N SER A 147 -6.42 -21.21 -1.62
CA SER A 147 -7.21 -20.19 -2.29
C SER A 147 -7.93 -19.26 -1.31
N ALA A 148 -8.50 -19.80 -0.23
CA ALA A 148 -9.17 -19.00 0.81
C ALA A 148 -8.16 -18.14 1.57
N TRP A 149 -6.98 -18.68 1.85
CA TRP A 149 -5.89 -17.96 2.51
C TRP A 149 -5.33 -16.84 1.64
N GLN A 150 -5.12 -17.08 0.34
CA GLN A 150 -4.69 -16.03 -0.60
C GLN A 150 -5.72 -14.91 -0.71
N LYS A 151 -7.01 -15.24 -0.74
CA LYS A 151 -8.09 -14.24 -0.72
C LYS A 151 -8.04 -13.39 0.55
N MET A 152 -7.89 -14.03 1.71
CA MET A 152 -7.71 -13.33 2.98
C MET A 152 -6.45 -12.45 2.96
N ALA A 153 -5.34 -12.94 2.43
CA ALA A 153 -4.11 -12.16 2.32
C ALA A 153 -4.29 -10.92 1.44
N LYS A 154 -4.97 -11.03 0.29
CA LYS A 154 -5.33 -9.88 -0.56
C LYS A 154 -6.17 -8.86 0.21
N GLU A 155 -7.19 -9.30 0.94
CA GLU A 155 -8.06 -8.44 1.74
C GLU A 155 -7.34 -7.76 2.92
N LYS A 156 -6.39 -8.45 3.57
CA LYS A 156 -5.58 -7.86 4.65
C LYS A 156 -4.56 -6.88 4.11
N TYR A 157 -3.92 -7.22 2.99
CA TYR A 157 -2.97 -6.37 2.31
C TYR A 157 -3.60 -5.05 1.84
N THR A 158 -4.82 -5.09 1.27
CA THR A 158 -5.52 -3.84 0.87
C THR A 158 -5.78 -2.93 2.06
N LYS A 159 -6.16 -3.48 3.22
CA LYS A 159 -6.37 -2.71 4.46
C LYS A 159 -5.05 -2.13 5.00
N LEU A 160 -3.98 -2.91 5.00
CA LEU A 160 -2.67 -2.45 5.45
C LEU A 160 -2.06 -1.41 4.50
N ALA A 161 -2.32 -1.52 3.20
CA ALA A 161 -1.90 -0.53 2.20
C ALA A 161 -2.51 0.85 2.48
N GLU A 162 -3.75 0.93 2.99
CA GLU A 162 -4.36 2.20 3.39
C GLU A 162 -3.64 2.84 4.59
N LEU A 163 -3.28 2.03 5.60
CA LEU A 163 -2.50 2.50 6.75
C LEU A 163 -1.09 2.92 6.32
N TYR A 164 -0.46 2.17 5.43
CA TYR A 164 0.85 2.49 4.86
C TYR A 164 0.82 3.80 4.06
N GLY A 165 -0.21 4.00 3.24
CA GLY A 165 -0.40 5.23 2.46
C GLY A 165 -0.51 6.47 3.34
N LYS A 166 -1.24 6.35 4.46
CA LYS A 166 -1.40 7.42 5.45
C LYS A 166 -0.20 7.61 6.38
N GLY A 167 0.76 6.69 6.38
CA GLY A 167 1.87 6.70 7.35
C GLY A 167 1.44 6.32 8.77
N GLU A 168 0.30 5.65 8.93
CA GLU A 168 -0.28 5.19 10.20
C GLU A 168 0.14 3.74 10.53
N LEU A 169 0.98 3.13 9.69
CA LEU A 169 1.45 1.78 9.91
C LEU A 169 2.51 1.76 11.02
N ASN A 170 2.26 0.98 12.07
CA ASN A 170 3.19 0.85 13.19
C ASN A 170 4.55 0.29 12.71
N PRO A 171 5.67 0.72 13.32
CA PRO A 171 6.96 0.12 13.05
C PRO A 171 6.98 -1.36 13.46
N ILE A 172 7.97 -2.10 12.95
CA ILE A 172 8.23 -3.47 13.40
C ILE A 172 8.57 -3.41 14.89
N PRO A 173 7.87 -4.16 15.76
CA PRO A 173 8.18 -4.20 17.18
C PRO A 173 9.63 -4.63 17.39
N LEU A 174 10.38 -3.86 18.18
CA LEU A 174 11.71 -4.26 18.61
C LEU A 174 11.57 -5.46 19.54
N GLN A 175 12.31 -6.53 19.27
CA GLN A 175 12.47 -7.63 20.21
C GLN A 175 13.26 -7.07 21.41
N LEU A 176 12.54 -6.71 22.47
CA LEU A 176 13.18 -6.42 23.75
C LEU A 176 13.72 -7.76 24.28
N GLU A 177 15.03 -7.92 24.32
CA GLU A 177 15.66 -9.00 25.08
C GLU A 177 15.26 -8.83 26.54
N TYR A 178 14.20 -9.53 26.95
CA TYR A 178 13.82 -9.58 28.35
C TYR A 178 14.80 -10.50 29.08
N SER A 179 15.96 -9.95 29.45
CA SER A 179 16.86 -10.57 30.43
C SER A 179 16.29 -10.35 31.82
N ALA A 180 15.23 -11.08 32.19
CA ALA A 180 14.96 -11.23 33.61
C ALA A 180 16.18 -11.92 34.24
N PRO A 181 16.83 -11.32 35.26
CA PRO A 181 17.87 -12.02 35.99
C PRO A 181 17.26 -13.32 36.53
N PRO A 182 17.94 -14.46 36.37
CA PRO A 182 17.45 -15.74 36.85
C PRO A 182 17.04 -15.65 38.32
N ALA A 183 15.94 -16.32 38.68
CA ALA A 183 15.32 -16.21 40.01
C ALA A 183 16.29 -16.47 41.18
N TYR A 184 17.39 -17.20 40.96
CA TYR A 184 18.41 -17.47 41.97
C TYR A 184 19.24 -16.24 42.37
N LEU A 185 19.28 -15.17 41.57
CA LEU A 185 19.95 -13.92 41.92
C LEU A 185 19.12 -13.02 42.85
N LYS A 186 17.84 -13.36 43.12
CA LYS A 186 17.00 -12.63 44.10
C LYS A 186 17.34 -12.94 45.57
N TYR A 187 18.11 -13.98 45.83
CA TYR A 187 18.36 -14.49 47.19
C TYR A 187 19.83 -14.41 47.62
N VAL A 188 20.69 -13.74 46.85
CA VAL A 188 22.08 -13.48 47.24
C VAL A 188 22.16 -12.04 47.73
N GLY A 189 21.84 -11.84 49.00
CA GLY A 189 21.92 -10.57 49.73
C GLY A 189 22.35 -10.83 51.17
#